data_AF-A0A9Q3CCH6-F1
#
_entry.id   AF-A0A9Q3CCH6-F1
#
_cell.length_a   1.000
_cell.length_b   1.000
_cell.length_c   1.000
_cell.angle_alpha   90.00
_cell.angle_beta   90.00
_cell.angle_gamma   90.00
#
_symmetry.space_group_name_H-M   'P 1'
#
loop_
_entity.id
_entity.type
_entity.pdbx_description
1 polymer ?
#
loop_
_entity_poly.entity_id
_entity_poly.type
_entity_poly.pdbx_seq_one_letter_code
_entity_poly.pdbx_strand_id
1 'polypeptide(L)'
;MISRYLSTAYHPETDGKTEMVNQILYQYLWMYVSYHQDDWNTRLSLAEFSHNNSDHSSTKQSPFFNVYGRDPQFDSAHITQDTPAGKLSIKIQSVQQDFKKGLEAAINRFKRYADKSRASPPVFNPGDMVWLSFKNIKSASTQKLSEQWLGLFQILKKVSTHPYHLKLPS
;
A
#
# COMPACT_ATOMS: atom_id res chain seq x y z
N MET A 1 -3.62 -11.18 20.16
CA MET A 1 -3.13 -12.17 19.17
C MET A 1 -3.02 -11.45 17.84
N ILE A 2 -1.84 -11.38 17.21
CA ILE A 2 -1.64 -10.64 15.95
C ILE A 2 -2.10 -11.51 14.78
N SER A 3 -3.09 -11.04 14.01
CA SER A 3 -3.57 -11.71 12.80
C SER A 3 -2.66 -11.39 11.62
N ARG A 4 -2.22 -12.41 10.88
CA ARG A 4 -1.41 -12.26 9.67
C ARG A 4 -2.29 -12.40 8.42
N TYR A 5 -2.32 -11.37 7.59
CA TYR A 5 -2.95 -11.42 6.28
C TYR A 5 -1.87 -11.64 5.22
N LEU A 6 -1.95 -12.76 4.49
CA LEU A 6 -1.03 -13.08 3.41
C LEU A 6 -1.61 -12.54 2.09
N SER A 7 -0.79 -11.84 1.31
CA SER A 7 -1.13 -11.48 -0.07
C SER A 7 -1.07 -12.70 -0.97
N THR A 8 -1.88 -12.72 -2.02
CA THR A 8 -1.73 -13.71 -3.10
C THR A 8 -0.43 -13.47 -3.83
N ALA A 9 0.25 -14.55 -4.23
CA ALA A 9 1.50 -14.46 -4.99
C ALA A 9 1.34 -13.54 -6.21
N TYR A 10 2.28 -12.61 -6.39
CA TYR A 10 2.36 -11.70 -7.53
C TYR A 10 1.15 -10.77 -7.72
N HIS A 11 0.50 -10.35 -6.63
CA HIS A 11 -0.54 -9.32 -6.65
C HIS A 11 -0.05 -8.03 -5.97
N PRO A 12 0.77 -7.21 -6.66
CA PRO A 12 1.38 -6.00 -6.08
C PRO A 12 0.34 -4.99 -5.58
N GLU A 13 -0.88 -5.02 -6.13
CA GLU A 13 -1.99 -4.19 -5.68
C GLU A 13 -2.36 -4.41 -4.19
N THR A 14 -2.03 -5.58 -3.61
CA THR A 14 -2.32 -5.88 -2.19
C THR A 14 -1.32 -5.22 -1.22
N ASP A 15 -0.07 -5.01 -1.63
CA ASP A 15 0.98 -4.37 -0.80
C ASP A 15 1.38 -2.98 -1.32
N GLY A 16 0.54 -2.39 -2.19
CA GLY A 16 0.87 -1.14 -2.88
C GLY A 16 1.14 0.05 -1.95
N LYS A 17 0.63 0.04 -0.71
CA LYS A 17 0.94 1.10 0.28
C LYS A 17 2.40 1.06 0.72
N THR A 18 2.91 -0.12 1.08
CA THR A 18 4.31 -0.30 1.47
C THR A 18 5.23 -0.05 0.29
N GLU A 19 4.86 -0.54 -0.90
CA GLU A 19 5.61 -0.29 -2.14
C GLU A 19 5.71 1.21 -2.46
N MET A 20 4.61 1.97 -2.32
CA MET A 20 4.61 3.42 -2.54
C MET A 20 5.52 4.14 -1.54
N VAL A 21 5.45 3.79 -0.25
CA VAL A 21 6.34 4.38 0.76
C VAL A 21 7.81 4.07 0.45
N ASN A 22 8.11 2.83 0.08
CA ASN A 22 9.46 2.45 -0.33
C ASN A 22 9.94 3.26 -1.53
N GLN A 23 9.10 3.46 -2.55
CA GLN A 23 9.44 4.30 -3.70
C GLN A 23 9.76 5.74 -3.31
N ILE A 24 8.98 6.34 -2.40
CA ILE A 24 9.23 7.70 -1.91
C ILE A 24 10.57 7.76 -1.16
N LEU A 25 10.85 6.78 -0.30
CA LEU A 25 12.11 6.70 0.44
C LEU A 25 13.30 6.51 -0.51
N TYR A 26 13.17 5.65 -1.53
CA TYR A 26 14.21 5.48 -2.56
C TYR A 26 14.45 6.77 -3.33
N GLN A 27 13.41 7.48 -3.73
CA GLN A 27 13.53 8.76 -4.43
C GLN A 27 14.27 9.80 -3.58
N TYR A 28 13.97 9.85 -2.28
CA TYR A 28 14.67 10.73 -1.35
C TYR A 28 16.15 10.35 -1.25
N LEU A 29 16.44 9.07 -0.97
CA LEU A 29 17.81 8.60 -0.83
C LEU A 29 18.61 8.84 -2.12
N TRP A 30 18.03 8.58 -3.28
CA TRP A 30 18.69 8.82 -4.57
C TRP A 30 19.12 10.27 -4.77
N MET A 31 18.38 11.24 -4.21
CA MET A 31 18.71 12.66 -4.31
C MET A 31 19.76 13.14 -3.29
N TYR A 32 19.85 12.50 -2.12
CA TYR A 32 20.59 13.04 -0.97
C TYR A 32 21.75 12.17 -0.47
N VAL A 33 21.88 10.96 -0.99
CA VAL A 33 23.00 10.06 -0.69
C VAL A 33 24.29 10.55 -1.37
N SER A 34 25.42 10.32 -0.71
CA SER A 34 26.75 10.66 -1.20
C SER A 34 27.05 9.97 -2.53
N TYR A 35 28.02 10.47 -3.29
CA TYR A 35 28.48 9.81 -4.52
C TYR A 35 28.91 8.34 -4.27
N HIS A 36 29.47 8.07 -3.09
CA HIS A 36 29.95 6.73 -2.70
C HIS A 36 28.85 5.81 -2.17
N GLN A 37 27.64 6.32 -1.95
CA GLN A 37 26.46 5.57 -1.50
C GLN A 37 26.62 4.83 -0.16
N ASP A 38 27.54 5.28 0.68
CA ASP A 38 27.88 4.68 1.97
C ASP A 38 27.15 5.34 3.15
N ASP A 39 26.51 6.49 2.95
CA ASP A 39 25.83 7.27 3.98
C ASP A 39 24.31 7.09 4.01
N TRP A 40 23.74 6.19 3.20
CA TRP A 40 22.29 6.01 3.07
C TRP A 40 21.57 5.72 4.40
N ASN A 41 22.23 4.97 5.29
CA ASN A 41 21.71 4.65 6.62
C ASN A 41 21.57 5.91 7.50
N THR A 42 22.49 6.87 7.38
CA THR A 42 22.42 8.15 8.11
C THR A 42 21.36 9.08 7.53
N ARG A 43 21.05 8.96 6.23
CA ARG A 43 20.02 9.74 5.53
C ARG A 43 18.61 9.19 5.75
N LEU A 44 18.48 7.92 6.13
CA LEU A 44 17.18 7.24 6.25
C LEU A 44 16.26 7.93 7.28
N SER A 45 16.77 8.32 8.44
CA SER A 45 15.97 9.03 9.45
C SER A 45 15.44 10.37 8.94
N LEU A 46 16.22 11.08 8.12
CA LEU A 46 15.78 12.33 7.52
C LEU A 46 14.75 12.10 6.41
N ALA A 47 14.88 11.02 5.64
CA ALA A 47 13.91 10.59 4.64
C ALA A 47 12.56 10.23 5.28
N GLU A 48 12.58 9.42 6.34
CA GLU A 48 11.41 9.07 7.14
C GLU A 48 10.75 10.32 7.74
N PHE A 49 11.55 11.19 8.35
CA PHE A 49 11.05 12.43 8.92
C PHE A 49 10.41 13.33 7.85
N SER A 50 11.05 13.46 6.68
CA SER A 50 10.53 14.25 5.57
C SER A 50 9.20 13.66 5.05
N HIS A 51 9.12 12.34 4.91
CA HIS A 51 7.89 11.65 4.51
C HIS A 51 6.75 11.87 5.52
N ASN A 52 7.03 11.66 6.81
CA ASN A 52 6.04 11.79 7.87
C ASN A 52 5.49 13.22 8.03
N ASN A 53 6.24 14.23 7.61
CA ASN A 53 5.85 15.64 7.70
C ASN A 53 5.37 16.25 6.38
N SER A 54 5.40 15.49 5.28
CA SER A 54 4.91 15.96 3.99
C SER A 54 3.40 15.77 3.87
N ASP A 55 2.71 16.77 3.34
CA ASP A 55 1.28 16.67 3.08
C ASP A 55 0.98 15.69 1.95
N HIS A 56 0.08 14.74 2.22
CA HIS A 56 -0.38 13.83 1.20
C HIS A 56 -1.41 14.51 0.29
N SER A 57 -1.25 14.38 -1.02
CA SER A 57 -2.11 15.03 -2.02
C SER A 57 -3.60 14.73 -1.86
N SER A 58 -3.93 13.54 -1.34
CA SER A 58 -5.28 13.02 -1.16
C SER A 58 -5.98 13.53 0.10
N THR A 59 -5.24 13.76 1.19
CA THR A 59 -5.78 14.14 2.50
C THR A 59 -5.42 15.56 2.92
N LYS A 60 -4.47 16.20 2.22
CA LYS A 60 -3.94 17.54 2.51
C LYS A 60 -3.44 17.70 3.95
N GLN A 61 -2.97 16.60 4.51
CA GLN A 61 -2.47 16.49 5.88
C GLN A 61 -1.27 15.56 5.89
N SER A 62 -0.31 15.84 6.77
CA SER A 62 0.86 14.98 7.01
C SER A 62 0.52 13.81 7.95
N PRO A 63 1.19 12.65 7.80
CA PRO A 63 1.08 11.55 8.76
C PRO A 63 1.35 11.97 10.21
N PHE A 64 2.35 12.83 10.42
CA PHE A 64 2.70 13.36 11.74
C PHE A 64 1.54 14.15 12.34
N PHE A 65 0.96 15.08 11.59
CA PHE A 65 -0.18 15.86 12.04
C PHE A 65 -1.40 14.98 12.36
N ASN A 66 -1.63 13.93 11.58
CA ASN A 66 -2.74 12.99 11.83
C ASN A 66 -2.59 12.18 13.12
N VAL A 67 -1.36 11.83 13.50
CA VAL A 67 -1.06 11.08 14.73
C VAL A 67 -1.04 11.99 15.95
N TYR A 68 -0.40 13.15 15.85
CA TYR A 68 -0.12 14.01 17.00
C TYR A 68 -1.03 15.24 17.13
N GLY A 69 -1.83 15.54 16.10
CA GLY A 69 -2.70 16.72 16.06
C GLY A 69 -1.95 18.06 16.00
N ARG A 70 -0.65 18.04 15.70
CA ARG A 70 0.25 19.19 15.58
C ARG A 70 1.40 18.87 14.64
N ASP A 71 2.01 19.90 14.08
CA ASP A 71 3.23 19.79 13.27
C ASP A 71 4.50 19.73 14.15
N PRO A 72 5.61 19.17 13.65
CA PRO A 72 6.86 19.14 14.39
C PRO A 72 7.36 20.56 14.65
N GLN A 73 7.86 20.79 15.86
CA GLN A 73 8.48 22.05 16.26
C GLN A 73 10.00 21.88 16.27
N PHE A 74 10.70 22.75 15.55
CA PHE A 74 12.17 22.71 15.44
C PHE A 74 12.87 23.72 16.34
N ASP A 75 12.12 24.68 16.89
CA ASP A 75 12.67 25.71 17.74
C ASP A 75 12.48 25.35 19.22
N SER A 76 13.61 25.25 19.94
CA SER A 76 13.64 25.01 21.38
C SER A 76 13.00 26.13 22.21
N ALA A 77 12.83 27.32 21.64
CA ALA A 77 12.22 28.47 22.31
C ALA A 77 10.69 28.33 22.49
N HIS A 78 10.04 27.45 21.72
CA HIS A 78 8.60 27.23 21.75
C HIS A 78 8.25 25.94 22.49
N ILE A 79 8.60 25.85 23.78
CA ILE A 79 7.95 24.88 24.67
C ILE A 79 6.48 25.32 24.78
N THR A 80 5.62 24.73 23.95
CA THR A 80 4.19 25.03 23.95
C THR A 80 3.64 24.65 25.33
N GLN A 81 2.82 25.52 25.93
CA GLN A 81 2.12 25.18 27.17
C GLN A 81 1.40 23.85 27.03
N ASP A 82 1.56 22.97 28.03
CA ASP A 82 0.92 21.66 28.08
C ASP A 82 -0.57 21.81 27.78
N THR A 83 -0.97 21.35 26.59
CA THR A 83 -2.40 21.27 26.28
C THR A 83 -2.96 20.14 27.13
N PRO A 84 -3.98 20.38 27.97
CA PRO A 84 -4.57 19.32 28.78
C PRO A 84 -4.95 18.14 27.89
N ALA A 85 -4.59 16.92 28.32
CA ALA A 85 -4.72 15.71 27.52
C ALA A 85 -6.13 15.53 26.90
N GLY A 86 -7.18 15.94 27.63
CA GLY A 86 -8.57 15.91 27.15
C GLY A 86 -8.87 16.85 25.97
N LYS A 87 -8.25 18.04 25.91
CA LYS A 87 -8.41 18.94 24.76
C LYS A 87 -7.63 18.45 23.55
N LEU A 88 -6.44 17.87 23.79
CA LEU A 88 -5.62 17.29 22.74
C LEU A 88 -6.30 16.06 22.11
N SER A 89 -6.92 15.18 22.90
CA SER A 89 -7.61 14.00 22.38
C SER A 89 -8.81 14.35 21.50
N ILE A 90 -9.61 15.35 21.89
CA ILE A 90 -10.72 15.87 21.06
C ILE A 90 -10.19 16.42 19.74
N LYS A 91 -9.08 17.18 19.79
CA LYS A 91 -8.44 17.70 18.57
C LYS A 91 -7.97 16.58 17.66
N ILE A 92 -7.23 15.60 18.19
CA ILE A 92 -6.75 14.44 17.41
C ILE A 92 -7.93 13.68 16.79
N GLN A 93 -9.01 13.45 17.53
CA GLN A 93 -10.20 12.82 16.98
C GLN A 93 -10.81 13.62 15.82
N SER A 94 -10.91 14.94 15.94
CA SER A 94 -11.37 15.80 14.85
C SER A 94 -10.47 15.70 13.62
N VAL A 95 -9.15 15.76 13.81
CA VAL A 95 -8.16 15.62 12.72
C VAL A 95 -8.31 14.27 12.02
N GLN A 96 -8.43 13.18 12.78
CA GLN A 96 -8.60 11.83 12.24
C GLN A 96 -9.94 11.65 11.51
N GLN A 97 -11.01 12.31 11.97
CA GLN A 97 -12.28 12.31 11.26
C GLN A 97 -12.17 13.00 9.91
N ASP A 98 -11.51 14.15 9.84
CA ASP A 98 -11.33 14.87 8.58
C ASP A 98 -10.37 14.13 7.63
N PHE A 99 -9.31 13.52 8.18
CA PHE A 99 -8.44 12.61 7.44
C PHE A 99 -9.24 11.46 6.80
N LYS A 100 -10.13 10.83 7.57
CA LYS A 100 -10.98 9.73 7.10
C LYS A 100 -11.91 10.18 5.96
N LYS A 101 -12.56 11.33 6.10
CA LYS A 101 -13.42 11.90 5.03
C LYS A 101 -12.62 12.18 3.76
N GLY A 102 -11.45 12.79 3.88
CA GLY A 102 -10.56 13.05 2.74
C GLY A 102 -10.12 11.77 2.05
N LEU A 103 -9.77 10.74 2.83
CA LEU A 103 -9.39 9.43 2.32
C LEU A 103 -10.55 8.74 1.60
N GLU A 104 -11.76 8.77 2.16
CA GLU A 104 -12.97 8.23 1.51
C GLU A 104 -13.27 8.93 0.18
N ALA A 105 -13.16 10.26 0.13
CA ALA A 105 -13.33 11.03 -1.09
C ALA A 105 -12.28 10.66 -2.16
N ALA A 106 -11.02 10.51 -1.75
CA ALA A 106 -9.94 10.10 -2.63
C ALA A 106 -10.14 8.67 -3.16
N ILE A 107 -10.48 7.71 -2.30
CA ILE A 107 -10.80 6.33 -2.69
C ILE A 107 -11.94 6.32 -3.71
N ASN A 108 -13.02 7.06 -3.45
CA ASN A 108 -14.15 7.14 -4.38
C ASN A 108 -13.76 7.76 -5.72
N ARG A 109 -12.90 8.79 -5.71
CA ARG A 109 -12.35 9.38 -6.94
C ARG A 109 -11.55 8.35 -7.72
N PHE A 110 -10.58 7.69 -7.10
CA PHE A 110 -9.75 6.68 -7.76
C PHE A 110 -10.58 5.50 -8.29
N LYS A 111 -11.56 5.04 -7.50
CA LYS A 111 -12.51 4.01 -7.93
C LYS A 111 -13.26 4.43 -9.20
N ARG A 112 -13.82 5.64 -9.25
CA ARG A 112 -14.52 6.14 -10.44
C ARG A 112 -13.64 6.18 -11.69
N TYR A 113 -12.35 6.50 -11.55
CA TYR A 113 -11.42 6.48 -12.69
C TYR A 113 -11.06 5.05 -13.10
N ALA A 114 -10.80 4.16 -12.15
CA ALA A 114 -10.47 2.76 -12.42
C ALA A 114 -11.65 2.02 -13.06
N ASP A 115 -12.87 2.22 -12.55
CA ASP A 115 -14.09 1.54 -13.01
C ASP A 115 -14.44 1.91 -14.47
N LYS A 116 -14.01 3.08 -14.98
CA LYS A 116 -14.21 3.45 -16.40
C LYS A 116 -13.53 2.51 -17.38
N SER A 117 -12.39 1.92 -16.98
CA SER A 117 -11.56 1.10 -17.87
C SER A 117 -11.62 -0.39 -17.53
N ARG A 118 -12.27 -0.77 -16.42
CA ARG A 118 -12.36 -2.16 -15.95
C ARG A 118 -13.67 -2.78 -16.43
N ALA A 119 -13.58 -3.90 -17.14
CA ALA A 119 -14.73 -4.76 -17.36
C ALA A 119 -15.11 -5.47 -16.06
N SER A 120 -16.41 -5.76 -15.88
CA SER A 120 -16.86 -6.58 -14.76
C SER A 120 -16.11 -7.92 -14.77
N PRO A 121 -15.46 -8.32 -13.66
CA PRO A 121 -14.72 -9.56 -13.62
C PRO A 121 -15.69 -10.74 -13.81
N PRO A 122 -15.32 -11.76 -14.60
CA PRO A 122 -16.12 -12.97 -14.71
C PRO A 122 -16.26 -13.62 -13.34
N VAL A 123 -17.48 -14.03 -13.00
CA VAL A 123 -17.76 -14.75 -11.76
C VAL A 123 -17.63 -16.24 -12.04
N PHE A 124 -16.72 -16.89 -11.33
CA PHE A 124 -16.53 -18.33 -11.41
C PHE A 124 -17.16 -19.04 -10.21
N ASN A 125 -17.69 -20.22 -10.45
CA ASN A 125 -18.26 -21.10 -9.45
C ASN A 125 -17.31 -22.26 -9.12
N PRO A 126 -17.40 -22.84 -7.90
CA PRO A 126 -16.74 -24.11 -7.60
C PRO A 126 -17.13 -25.17 -8.63
N GLY A 127 -16.13 -25.85 -9.20
CA GLY A 127 -16.30 -26.81 -10.28
C GLY A 127 -15.98 -26.27 -11.68
N ASP A 128 -15.94 -24.95 -11.87
CA ASP A 128 -15.54 -24.37 -13.15
C ASP A 128 -14.07 -24.66 -13.47
N MET A 129 -13.80 -24.82 -14.76
CA MET A 129 -12.47 -25.10 -15.28
C MET A 129 -11.84 -23.82 -15.83
N VAL A 130 -10.67 -23.44 -15.32
CA VAL A 130 -10.00 -22.20 -15.68
C VAL A 130 -8.55 -22.43 -16.09
N TRP A 131 -8.06 -21.59 -17.00
CA TRP A 131 -6.66 -21.56 -17.41
C TRP A 131 -5.82 -20.76 -16.40
N LEU A 132 -4.62 -21.24 -16.09
CA LEU A 132 -3.70 -20.56 -15.17
C LEU A 132 -2.52 -19.95 -15.95
N SER A 133 -2.23 -18.67 -15.75
CA SER A 133 -1.12 -18.02 -16.46
C SER A 133 0.26 -18.46 -15.93
N PHE A 134 1.19 -18.77 -16.84
CA PHE A 134 2.59 -19.12 -16.53
C PHE A 134 3.49 -17.92 -16.19
N LYS A 135 3.01 -16.68 -16.43
CA LYS A 135 3.83 -15.46 -16.41
C LYS A 135 4.67 -15.31 -15.14
N ASN A 136 4.19 -15.82 -14.01
CA ASN A 136 4.85 -15.72 -12.70
C ASN A 136 5.10 -17.08 -12.01
N ILE A 137 5.02 -18.19 -12.74
CA ILE A 137 5.31 -19.53 -12.18
C ILE A 137 6.73 -19.93 -12.59
N LYS A 138 7.60 -20.24 -11.61
CA LYS A 138 8.95 -20.73 -11.89
C LYS A 138 8.86 -22.13 -12.48
N SER A 139 9.09 -22.25 -13.79
CA SER A 139 9.24 -23.53 -14.50
C SER A 139 10.73 -23.77 -14.81
N ALA A 140 11.12 -25.05 -14.91
CA ALA A 140 12.46 -25.44 -15.33
C ALA A 140 12.74 -25.14 -16.83
N SER A 141 11.70 -24.79 -17.61
CA SER A 141 11.80 -24.48 -19.03
C SER A 141 12.02 -22.99 -19.32
N THR A 142 12.73 -22.67 -20.41
CA THR A 142 12.96 -21.29 -20.88
C THR A 142 11.64 -20.59 -21.19
N GLN A 143 11.30 -19.58 -20.37
CA GLN A 143 10.07 -18.77 -20.42
C GLN A 143 9.73 -18.18 -21.80
N LYS A 144 10.71 -18.03 -22.69
CA LYS A 144 10.52 -17.43 -24.02
C LYS A 144 9.80 -18.37 -25.01
N LEU A 145 9.81 -19.68 -24.78
CA LEU A 145 9.18 -20.70 -25.64
C LEU A 145 8.15 -21.56 -24.90
N SER A 146 7.84 -21.28 -23.63
CA SER A 146 6.82 -22.01 -22.87
C SER A 146 5.41 -21.52 -23.20
N GLU A 147 4.43 -22.41 -23.09
CA GLU A 147 3.00 -22.06 -23.16
C GLU A 147 2.67 -20.96 -22.12
N GLN A 148 1.90 -19.96 -22.53
CA GLN A 148 1.56 -18.82 -21.66
C GLN A 148 0.46 -19.14 -20.63
N TRP A 149 -0.30 -20.22 -20.88
CA TRP A 149 -1.44 -20.67 -20.10
C TRP A 149 -1.33 -22.17 -19.86
N LEU A 150 -1.27 -22.58 -18.59
CA LEU A 150 -1.43 -23.97 -18.18
C LEU A 150 -2.90 -24.35 -18.31
N GLY A 151 -3.12 -25.63 -18.64
CA GLY A 151 -4.39 -26.29 -18.89
C GLY A 151 -5.52 -26.01 -17.90
N LEU A 152 -6.66 -26.65 -18.15
CA LEU A 152 -7.86 -26.45 -17.34
C LEU A 152 -7.65 -26.99 -15.92
N PHE A 153 -7.62 -26.09 -14.92
CA PHE A 153 -7.67 -26.43 -13.50
C PHE A 153 -9.06 -26.19 -12.94
N GLN A 154 -9.48 -27.08 -12.05
CA GLN A 154 -10.77 -26.97 -11.38
C GLN A 154 -10.69 -25.99 -10.22
N ILE A 155 -11.67 -25.08 -10.13
CA ILE A 155 -11.88 -24.24 -8.96
C ILE A 155 -12.48 -25.09 -7.83
N LEU A 156 -11.77 -25.17 -6.70
CA LEU A 156 -12.24 -25.87 -5.50
C LEU A 156 -13.20 -25.01 -4.69
N LYS A 157 -12.83 -23.74 -4.46
CA LYS A 157 -13.66 -22.79 -3.71
C LYS A 157 -13.30 -21.35 -4.02
N LYS A 158 -14.29 -20.48 -3.88
CA LYS A 158 -14.09 -19.03 -3.85
C LYS A 158 -13.60 -18.61 -2.47
N VAL A 159 -12.44 -17.96 -2.40
CA VAL A 159 -11.83 -17.54 -1.11
C VAL A 159 -12.35 -16.16 -0.69
N SER A 160 -12.53 -15.26 -1.65
CA SER A 160 -13.11 -13.93 -1.45
C SER A 160 -13.67 -13.40 -2.78
N THR A 161 -13.94 -12.11 -2.91
CA THR A 161 -14.52 -11.48 -4.11
C THR A 161 -13.74 -11.80 -5.39
N HIS A 162 -12.41 -11.85 -5.31
CA HIS A 162 -11.50 -12.05 -6.45
C HIS A 162 -10.61 -13.30 -6.39
N PRO A 163 -10.07 -13.75 -5.23
CA PRO A 163 -9.21 -14.93 -5.19
C PRO A 163 -10.00 -16.24 -5.15
N TYR A 164 -9.54 -17.21 -5.94
CA TYR A 164 -10.08 -18.57 -6.04
C TYR A 164 -9.00 -19.60 -5.72
N HIS A 165 -9.39 -20.71 -5.10
CA HIS A 165 -8.49 -21.82 -4.83
C HIS A 165 -8.59 -22.86 -5.95
N LEU A 166 -7.48 -23.18 -6.59
CA LEU A 166 -7.42 -24.13 -7.71
C LEU A 166 -6.88 -25.48 -7.25
N LYS A 167 -7.36 -26.56 -7.87
CA LYS A 167 -6.78 -27.90 -7.73
C LYS A 167 -5.57 -28.03 -8.65
N LEU A 168 -4.36 -27.88 -8.10
CA LEU A 168 -3.12 -28.10 -8.84
C LEU A 168 -2.73 -29.59 -8.83
N PRO A 169 -2.12 -30.13 -9.92
CA PRO A 169 -1.51 -31.44 -9.92
C PRO A 169 -0.37 -31.47 -8.90
N SER A 170 -0.30 -32.57 -8.17
CA SER A 170 0.69 -32.84 -7.12
C SER A 170 2.09 -33.04 -7.70
#